data_AF-A0A0B2SPH0-F1
#
_entry.id   AF-A0A0B2SPH0-F1
#
_cell.length_a   1.000
_cell.length_b   1.000
_cell.length_c   1.000
_cell.angle_alpha   90.00
_cell.angle_beta   90.00
_cell.angle_gamma   90.00
#
_symmetry.space_group_name_H-M   'P 1'
#
loop_
_entity.id
_entity.type
_entity.pdbx_description
1 polymer ?
#
loop_
_entity_poly.entity_id
_entity_poly.type
_entity_poly.pdbx_seq_one_letter_code
_entity_poly.pdbx_strand_id
1 'polypeptide(L)'
;ESGLYFDLKYFEDIVLEGRWDETEKYLSVGCHNKGHGNKFTIKIYFESRKQKYFEALEVNDHHKALDILLKDLKVFANRNEVLFKDLSYFLIVDNIKLKPTYRDTNSARKDLMVELKEIITHHPLLRGNLKFPIIESHNRLHYLLNQRYYDSIVNIA
;
A
#
# COMPACT_ATOMS: atom_id res chain seq x y z
N GLU A 1 5.74 4.59 -14.10
CA GLU A 1 5.19 5.52 -13.08
C GLU A 1 6.34 6.28 -12.43
N SER A 2 6.14 7.54 -12.00
CA SER A 2 7.24 8.48 -11.67
C SER A 2 7.67 8.51 -10.20
N GLY A 3 6.85 8.03 -9.25
CA GLY A 3 7.17 8.04 -7.82
C GLY A 3 7.25 9.45 -7.17
N LEU A 4 6.92 10.51 -7.91
CA LEU A 4 7.06 11.91 -7.48
C LEU A 4 5.98 12.37 -6.49
N TYR A 5 4.80 11.76 -6.56
CA TYR A 5 3.66 12.05 -5.72
C TYR A 5 3.05 10.74 -5.25
N PHE A 6 2.75 10.65 -3.94
CA PHE A 6 2.03 9.54 -3.36
C PHE A 6 0.62 10.02 -3.01
N ASP A 7 -0.33 9.69 -3.87
CA ASP A 7 -1.76 9.87 -3.61
C ASP A 7 -2.21 8.93 -2.49
N LEU A 8 -2.36 9.50 -1.29
CA LEU A 8 -2.82 8.77 -0.10
C LEU A 8 -4.29 8.39 -0.20
N LYS A 9 -5.10 9.16 -0.93
CA LYS A 9 -6.53 8.89 -1.07
C LYS A 9 -6.75 7.70 -1.99
N TYR A 10 -6.09 7.68 -3.15
CA TYR A 10 -6.11 6.51 -4.03
C TYR A 10 -5.58 5.26 -3.33
N PHE A 11 -4.49 5.38 -2.55
CA PHE A 11 -3.98 4.28 -1.75
C PHE A 11 -5.00 3.77 -0.71
N GLU A 12 -5.73 4.67 -0.07
CA GLU A 12 -6.81 4.30 0.85
C GLU A 12 -7.94 3.55 0.14
N ASP A 13 -8.38 4.03 -1.02
CA ASP A 13 -9.46 3.42 -1.78
C ASP A 13 -9.11 1.97 -2.18
N ILE A 14 -7.92 1.73 -2.72
CA ILE A 14 -7.47 0.37 -3.12
C ILE A 14 -7.31 -0.58 -1.92
N VAL A 15 -6.94 -0.07 -0.73
CA VAL A 15 -6.82 -0.87 0.50
C VAL A 15 -8.21 -1.22 1.04
N LEU A 16 -9.14 -0.27 1.10
CA LEU A 16 -10.50 -0.50 1.60
C LEU A 16 -11.29 -1.46 0.70
N GLU A 17 -11.04 -1.43 -0.61
CA GLU A 17 -11.60 -2.37 -1.57
C GLU A 17 -10.93 -3.75 -1.55
N GLY A 18 -9.75 -3.88 -0.91
CA GLY A 18 -9.00 -5.13 -0.84
C GLY A 18 -8.29 -5.50 -2.14
N ARG A 19 -7.94 -4.52 -2.97
CA ARG A 19 -7.17 -4.72 -4.21
C ARG A 19 -5.68 -4.89 -3.91
N TRP A 20 -5.35 -5.96 -3.18
CA TRP A 20 -4.02 -6.17 -2.59
C TRP A 20 -2.86 -6.19 -3.59
N ASP A 21 -3.06 -6.74 -4.79
CA ASP A 21 -2.01 -6.77 -5.82
C ASP A 21 -1.72 -5.36 -6.38
N GLU A 22 -2.76 -4.52 -6.49
CA GLU A 22 -2.64 -3.11 -6.87
C GLU A 22 -2.00 -2.29 -5.76
N THR A 23 -2.38 -2.55 -4.50
CA THR A 23 -1.75 -1.97 -3.31
C THR A 23 -0.24 -2.21 -3.29
N GLU A 24 0.21 -3.46 -3.50
CA GLU A 24 1.65 -3.78 -3.54
C GLU A 24 2.35 -3.13 -4.73
N LYS A 25 1.72 -3.15 -5.92
CA LYS A 25 2.27 -2.50 -7.10
C LYS A 25 2.48 -1.01 -6.88
N TYR A 26 1.47 -0.32 -6.34
CA TYR A 26 1.53 1.11 -6.05
C TYR A 26 2.60 1.45 -5.01
N LEU A 27 2.69 0.66 -3.94
CA LEU A 27 3.76 0.79 -2.94
C LEU A 27 5.15 0.58 -3.53
N SER A 28 5.31 -0.35 -4.48
CA SER A 28 6.59 -0.62 -5.12
C SER A 28 7.12 0.57 -5.93
N VAL A 29 6.21 1.41 -6.44
CA VAL A 29 6.52 2.64 -7.18
C VAL A 29 6.77 3.81 -6.23
N GLY A 30 5.98 3.95 -5.16
CA GLY A 30 6.17 5.01 -4.17
C GLY A 30 7.42 4.80 -3.30
N CYS A 31 7.73 3.56 -2.95
CA CYS A 31 8.85 3.17 -2.09
C CYS A 31 10.00 2.61 -2.92
N HIS A 32 10.55 3.41 -3.85
CA HIS A 32 11.57 3.06 -4.86
C HIS A 32 12.85 2.34 -4.36
N ASN A 33 13.02 2.12 -3.05
CA ASN A 33 14.01 1.20 -2.52
C ASN A 33 13.36 -0.15 -2.22
N LYS A 34 13.30 -1.02 -3.24
CA LYS A 34 13.00 -2.46 -3.11
C LYS A 34 14.01 -3.23 -2.22
N GLY A 35 15.08 -2.58 -1.77
CA GLY A 35 16.11 -3.18 -0.93
C GLY A 35 15.90 -2.92 0.56
N HIS A 36 15.24 -3.85 1.26
CA HIS A 36 15.50 -4.31 2.64
C HIS A 36 15.75 -3.36 3.83
N GLY A 37 15.81 -2.03 3.69
CA GLY A 37 16.34 -1.16 4.75
C GLY A 37 15.29 -0.46 5.63
N ASN A 38 14.13 -0.08 5.07
CA ASN A 38 13.22 0.79 5.79
C ASN A 38 12.16 0.02 6.59
N LYS A 39 12.22 0.14 7.92
CA LYS A 39 11.27 -0.48 8.87
C LYS A 39 9.81 -0.14 8.58
N PHE A 40 9.52 1.07 8.08
CA PHE A 40 8.18 1.52 7.76
C PHE A 40 7.66 0.80 6.50
N THR A 41 8.46 0.73 5.43
CA THR A 41 8.10 -0.03 4.21
C THR A 41 7.84 -1.50 4.53
N ILE A 42 8.74 -2.13 5.31
CA ILE A 42 8.59 -3.52 5.75
C ILE A 42 7.29 -3.71 6.53
N LYS A 43 6.95 -2.77 7.42
CA LYS A 43 5.72 -2.84 8.21
C LYS A 43 4.47 -2.71 7.34
N ILE A 44 4.45 -1.80 6.35
CA ILE A 44 3.32 -1.65 5.42
C ILE A 44 3.06 -2.96 4.65
N TYR A 45 4.10 -3.56 4.06
CA TYR A 45 3.97 -4.82 3.33
C TYR A 45 3.50 -5.95 4.24
N PHE A 46 4.11 -6.07 5.42
CA PHE A 46 3.75 -7.11 6.38
C PHE A 46 2.27 -7.02 6.78
N GLU A 47 1.80 -5.84 7.17
CA GLU A 47 0.41 -5.63 7.62
C GLU A 47 -0.60 -5.87 6.48
N SER A 48 -0.29 -5.39 5.26
CA SER A 48 -1.16 -5.61 4.09
C SER A 48 -1.27 -7.09 3.71
N ARG A 49 -0.15 -7.83 3.69
CA ARG A 49 -0.12 -9.27 3.39
C ARG A 49 -0.78 -10.11 4.48
N LYS A 50 -0.64 -9.70 5.74
CA LYS A 50 -1.31 -10.34 6.87
C LYS A 50 -2.83 -10.20 6.77
N GLN A 51 -3.33 -9.03 6.37
CA GLN A 51 -4.77 -8.85 6.13
C GLN A 51 -5.26 -9.66 4.93
N LYS A 52 -4.53 -9.67 3.81
CA LYS A 52 -4.81 -10.53 2.65
C LYS A 52 -4.91 -12.02 3.03
N TYR A 53 -4.02 -12.48 3.91
CA TYR A 53 -4.04 -13.83 4.47
C TYR A 53 -5.30 -14.10 5.31
N PHE A 54 -5.65 -13.20 6.21
CA PHE A 54 -6.83 -13.33 7.06
C PHE A 54 -8.14 -13.34 6.26
N GLU A 55 -8.22 -12.56 5.18
CA GLU A 55 -9.36 -12.57 4.27
C GLU A 55 -9.49 -13.89 3.52
N ALA A 56 -8.38 -14.54 3.15
CA ALA A 56 -8.41 -15.87 2.55
C ALA A 56 -8.93 -16.92 3.54
N LEU A 57 -8.51 -16.85 4.81
CA LEU A 57 -9.06 -17.70 5.87
C LEU A 57 -10.55 -17.45 6.13
N GLU A 58 -11.01 -16.19 6.11
CA GLU A 58 -12.41 -15.85 6.37
C GLU A 58 -13.38 -16.50 5.37
N VAL A 59 -12.94 -16.65 4.11
CA VAL A 59 -13.71 -17.31 3.05
C VAL A 59 -13.39 -18.81 2.90
N ASN A 60 -12.64 -19.38 3.85
CA ASN A 60 -12.17 -20.78 3.86
C ASN A 60 -11.35 -21.18 2.60
N ASP A 61 -10.63 -20.25 1.98
CA ASP A 61 -9.73 -20.52 0.85
C ASP A 61 -8.33 -20.89 1.35
N HIS A 62 -8.20 -22.13 1.80
CA HIS A 62 -6.96 -22.70 2.34
C HIS A 62 -5.79 -22.65 1.38
N HIS A 63 -6.04 -22.92 0.10
CA HIS A 63 -4.98 -22.92 -0.91
C HIS A 63 -4.39 -21.54 -1.07
N LYS A 64 -5.24 -20.51 -1.15
CA LYS A 64 -4.80 -19.12 -1.22
C LYS A 64 -4.12 -18.68 0.07
N ALA A 65 -4.67 -19.04 1.23
CA ALA A 65 -4.08 -18.70 2.54
C ALA A 65 -2.68 -19.32 2.70
N LEU A 66 -2.50 -20.59 2.32
CA LEU A 66 -1.20 -21.26 2.31
C LEU A 66 -0.22 -20.61 1.33
N ASP A 67 -0.69 -20.24 0.14
CA ASP A 67 0.15 -19.58 -0.87
C ASP A 67 0.70 -18.24 -0.36
N ILE A 68 -0.17 -17.41 0.24
CA ILE A 68 0.20 -16.13 0.85
C ILE A 68 1.17 -16.36 2.02
N LEU A 69 0.90 -17.36 2.88
CA LEU A 69 1.76 -17.66 4.02
C LEU A 69 3.19 -18.01 3.57
N LEU A 70 3.33 -18.85 2.55
CA LEU A 70 4.63 -19.34 2.08
C LEU A 70 5.39 -18.33 1.22
N LYS A 71 4.69 -17.63 0.31
CA LYS A 71 5.33 -16.70 -0.64
C LYS A 71 5.49 -15.30 -0.08
N ASP A 72 4.49 -14.80 0.63
CA ASP A 72 4.39 -13.40 0.98
C ASP A 72 4.81 -13.13 2.42
N LEU A 73 4.49 -14.04 3.35
CA LEU A 73 4.70 -13.84 4.80
C LEU A 73 5.94 -14.53 5.36
N LYS A 74 6.41 -15.64 4.76
CA LYS A 74 7.59 -16.39 5.22
C LYS A 74 8.86 -15.55 5.31
N VAL A 75 9.03 -14.56 4.44
CA VAL A 75 10.19 -13.65 4.46
C VAL A 75 10.32 -12.87 5.78
N PHE A 76 9.22 -12.70 6.54
CA PHE A 76 9.22 -12.00 7.83
C PHE A 76 9.50 -12.93 9.02
N ALA A 77 9.49 -14.26 8.83
CA ALA A 77 9.66 -15.23 9.91
C ALA A 77 10.98 -15.04 10.68
N ASN A 78 12.06 -14.68 9.98
CA ASN A 78 13.36 -14.42 10.62
C ASN A 78 13.34 -13.26 11.62
N ARG A 79 12.37 -12.35 11.52
CA ARG A 79 12.22 -11.21 12.46
C ARG A 79 11.31 -11.54 13.63
N ASN A 80 10.35 -12.44 13.45
CA ASN A 80 9.40 -12.84 14.47
C ASN A 80 8.87 -14.26 14.21
N GLU A 81 9.59 -15.26 14.73
CA GLU A 81 9.25 -16.66 14.54
C GLU A 81 7.93 -17.04 15.25
N VAL A 82 7.66 -16.43 16.41
CA VAL A 82 6.43 -16.67 17.19
C VAL A 82 5.21 -16.28 16.38
N LEU A 83 5.21 -15.09 15.80
CA LEU A 83 4.14 -14.61 14.94
C LEU A 83 3.92 -15.53 13.73
N PHE A 84 4.99 -16.03 13.10
CA PHE A 84 4.84 -16.95 11.97
C PHE A 84 4.22 -18.29 12.39
N LYS A 85 4.55 -18.79 13.58
CA LYS A 85 3.91 -19.96 14.19
C LYS A 85 2.42 -19.70 14.45
N ASP A 86 2.07 -18.54 14.98
CA ASP A 86 0.67 -18.17 15.21
C ASP A 86 -0.13 -18.11 13.90
N LEU A 87 0.45 -17.51 12.85
CA LEU A 87 -0.16 -17.49 11.53
C LEU A 87 -0.37 -18.91 10.99
N SER A 88 0.64 -19.77 11.12
CA SER A 88 0.54 -21.19 10.72
C SER A 88 -0.54 -21.94 11.52
N TYR A 89 -0.68 -21.64 12.82
CA TYR A 89 -1.72 -22.22 13.65
C TYR A 89 -3.13 -21.82 13.19
N PHE A 90 -3.34 -20.55 12.83
CA PHE A 90 -4.62 -20.10 12.27
C PHE A 90 -5.01 -20.83 10.98
N LEU A 91 -4.02 -21.23 10.15
CA LEU A 91 -4.28 -22.03 8.95
C LEU A 91 -4.82 -23.43 9.32
N ILE A 92 -4.28 -24.04 10.38
CA ILE A 92 -4.66 -25.39 10.82
C ILE A 92 -6.07 -25.39 11.45
N VAL A 93 -6.37 -24.39 12.27
CA VAL A 93 -7.65 -24.33 13.00
C VAL A 93 -8.79 -23.80 12.13
N ASP A 94 -8.47 -23.22 10.97
CA ASP A 94 -9.44 -22.70 9.99
C ASP A 94 -10.49 -21.77 10.60
N ASN A 95 -10.08 -20.97 11.57
CA ASN A 95 -11.03 -20.16 12.32
C ASN A 95 -10.43 -18.83 12.75
N ILE A 96 -10.42 -17.90 11.79
CA ILE A 96 -10.08 -16.50 12.04
C ILE A 96 -10.97 -15.87 13.13
N LYS A 97 -12.21 -16.35 13.30
CA LYS A 97 -13.16 -15.82 14.29
C LYS A 97 -12.74 -16.11 15.73
N LEU A 98 -11.78 -17.01 15.94
CA LEU A 98 -11.14 -17.20 17.25
C LEU A 98 -10.28 -16.01 17.66
N LYS A 99 -9.90 -15.13 16.72
CA LYS A 99 -9.18 -13.90 17.03
C LYS A 99 -10.16 -12.87 17.61
N PRO A 100 -10.08 -12.53 18.91
CA PRO A 100 -11.11 -11.71 19.57
C PRO A 100 -11.25 -10.30 18.98
N THR A 101 -10.19 -9.81 18.33
CA THR A 101 -10.12 -8.47 17.72
C THR A 101 -10.54 -8.45 16.26
N TYR A 102 -10.82 -9.60 15.63
CA TYR A 102 -11.26 -9.67 14.24
C TYR A 102 -12.79 -9.73 14.19
N ARG A 103 -13.43 -8.66 13.69
CA ARG A 103 -14.90 -8.55 13.61
C ARG A 103 -15.43 -9.00 12.25
N ASP A 104 -14.99 -8.30 11.21
CA ASP A 104 -15.36 -8.51 9.82
C ASP A 104 -14.29 -7.89 8.91
N THR A 105 -14.24 -8.32 7.65
CA THR A 105 -13.27 -7.84 6.67
C THR A 105 -13.22 -6.31 6.56
N ASN A 106 -14.38 -5.64 6.50
CA ASN A 106 -14.45 -4.20 6.24
C ASN A 106 -13.93 -3.39 7.43
N SER A 107 -14.29 -3.80 8.64
CA SER A 107 -13.74 -3.20 9.87
C SER A 107 -12.24 -3.43 9.96
N ALA A 108 -11.76 -4.65 9.67
CA ALA A 108 -10.33 -4.96 9.69
C ALA A 108 -9.53 -4.13 8.67
N ARG A 109 -10.05 -3.92 7.45
CA ARG A 109 -9.43 -3.03 6.45
C ARG A 109 -9.40 -1.57 6.90
N LYS A 110 -10.45 -1.06 7.55
CA LYS A 110 -10.48 0.31 8.08
C LYS A 110 -9.44 0.50 9.19
N ASP A 111 -9.38 -0.43 10.13
CA ASP A 111 -8.40 -0.41 11.23
C ASP A 111 -6.96 -0.49 10.69
N LEU A 112 -6.73 -1.39 9.72
CA LEU A 112 -5.46 -1.47 9.00
C LEU A 112 -5.13 -0.13 8.34
N MET A 113 -6.08 0.50 7.64
CA MET A 113 -5.84 1.76 6.96
C MET A 113 -5.45 2.90 7.91
N VAL A 114 -6.04 2.95 9.12
CA VAL A 114 -5.63 3.89 10.17
C VAL A 114 -4.16 3.69 10.53
N GLU A 115 -3.75 2.44 10.73
CA GLU A 115 -2.35 2.11 11.02
C GLU A 115 -1.41 2.45 9.85
N LEU A 116 -1.81 2.10 8.62
CA LEU A 116 -1.01 2.38 7.43
C LEU A 116 -0.83 3.88 7.18
N LYS A 117 -1.88 4.69 7.39
CA LYS A 117 -1.77 6.17 7.31
C LYS A 117 -0.71 6.68 8.26
N GLU A 118 -0.72 6.21 9.50
CA GLU A 118 0.25 6.62 10.51
C GLU A 118 1.68 6.21 10.15
N ILE A 119 1.85 5.02 9.58
CA ILE A 119 3.17 4.57 9.10
C ILE A 119 3.65 5.44 7.93
N ILE A 120 2.75 5.78 6.99
CA ILE A 120 3.07 6.57 5.79
C ILE A 120 3.39 8.02 6.13
N THR A 121 2.67 8.64 7.07
CA THR A 121 2.93 10.03 7.50
C THR A 121 4.30 10.18 8.16
N HIS A 122 4.79 9.12 8.81
CA HIS A 122 6.12 9.06 9.43
C HIS A 122 7.19 8.50 8.48
N HIS A 123 6.83 8.07 7.28
CA HIS A 123 7.75 7.43 6.35
C HIS A 123 8.68 8.48 5.71
N PRO A 124 10.01 8.37 5.87
CA PRO A 124 10.95 9.42 5.44
C PRO A 124 10.93 9.69 3.93
N LEU A 125 10.62 8.68 3.11
CA LEU A 125 10.54 8.82 1.65
C LEU A 125 9.16 9.26 1.15
N LEU A 126 8.09 9.04 1.92
CA LEU A 126 6.73 9.32 1.45
C LEU A 126 6.22 10.64 1.99
N ARG A 127 6.57 11.01 3.24
CA ARG A 127 6.07 12.20 3.93
C ARG A 127 6.21 13.49 3.09
N GLY A 128 7.33 13.65 2.39
CA GLY A 128 7.58 14.80 1.52
C GLY A 128 6.73 14.84 0.24
N ASN A 129 6.23 13.67 -0.19
CA ASN A 129 5.55 13.47 -1.47
C ASN A 129 4.02 13.31 -1.31
N LEU A 130 3.47 13.57 -0.12
CA LEU A 130 2.03 13.45 0.15
C LEU A 130 1.22 14.69 -0.30
N LYS A 131 1.88 15.82 -0.51
CA LYS A 131 1.22 17.07 -0.92
C LYS A 131 1.44 17.30 -2.39
N PHE A 132 0.35 17.34 -3.14
CA PHE A 132 0.40 17.77 -4.53
C PHE A 132 0.77 19.26 -4.57
N PRO A 133 1.68 19.70 -5.47
CA PRO A 133 2.05 21.10 -5.57
C PRO A 133 0.82 21.96 -5.93
N ILE A 134 0.73 23.15 -5.33
CA ILE A 134 -0.31 24.12 -5.70
C ILE A 134 0.04 24.64 -7.10
N ILE A 135 -0.86 24.43 -8.06
CA ILE A 135 -0.74 24.97 -9.40
C ILE A 135 -1.78 26.07 -9.53
N GLU A 136 -1.32 27.33 -9.65
CA GLU A 136 -2.18 28.53 -9.67
C GLU A 136 -3.22 28.56 -10.80
N SER A 137 -3.02 27.76 -11.85
CA SER A 137 -3.98 27.60 -12.94
C SER A 137 -4.24 26.14 -13.24
N HIS A 138 -5.52 25.75 -13.22
CA HIS A 138 -6.02 24.43 -13.58
C HIS A 138 -5.53 23.94 -14.96
N ASN A 139 -5.13 24.87 -15.82
CA ASN A 139 -4.65 24.65 -17.19
C ASN A 139 -3.20 25.13 -17.39
N ARG A 140 -2.35 25.09 -16.35
CA ARG A 140 -0.97 25.60 -16.42
C ARG A 140 -0.18 25.06 -17.61
N LEU A 141 -0.28 23.77 -17.89
CA LEU A 141 0.39 23.14 -19.04
C LEU A 141 -0.12 23.73 -20.36
N HIS A 142 -1.44 23.79 -20.54
CA HIS A 142 -2.06 24.36 -21.74
C HIS A 142 -1.67 25.84 -21.93
N TYR A 143 -1.66 26.62 -20.85
CA TYR A 143 -1.21 28.01 -20.88
C TYR A 143 0.26 28.14 -21.32
N LEU A 144 1.16 27.35 -20.75
CA LEU A 144 2.59 27.35 -21.12
C LEU A 144 2.84 26.92 -22.56
N LEU A 145 2.09 25.94 -23.05
CA LEU A 145 2.16 25.49 -24.45
C LEU A 145 1.70 26.58 -25.40
N ASN A 146 0.59 27.25 -25.08
CA ASN A 146 0.08 28.36 -25.89
C ASN A 146 1.05 29.54 -25.88
N GLN A 147 1.64 29.91 -24.73
CA GLN A 147 2.67 30.96 -24.67
C GLN A 147 3.86 30.66 -25.58
N ARG A 148 4.41 29.44 -25.51
CA ARG A 148 5.51 29.03 -26.40
C ARG A 148 5.13 29.12 -27.88
N TYR A 149 3.91 28.73 -28.22
CA TYR A 149 3.42 28.81 -29.60
C TYR A 149 3.36 30.27 -30.07
N TYR A 150 2.79 31.18 -29.27
CA TYR A 150 2.76 32.61 -29.59
C TYR A 150 4.17 33.22 -29.71
N ASP A 151 5.07 32.92 -28.77
CA ASP A 151 6.46 33.41 -28.82
C ASP A 151 7.21 32.91 -30.06
N SER A 152 6.94 31.67 -30.51
CA SER A 152 7.54 31.15 -31.75
C SER A 152 7.03 31.85 -33.01
N ILE A 153 5.76 32.25 -33.05
CA ILE A 153 5.19 32.99 -34.19
C ILE A 153 5.75 34.41 -34.24
N VAL A 154 5.83 35.09 -33.08
CA VAL A 154 6.33 36.47 -32.99
C VAL A 154 7.83 36.56 -33.31
N ASN A 155 8.64 35.54 -32.98
CA ASN A 155 10.07 35.53 -33.30
C ASN A 155 10.41 35.09 -34.74
N ILE A 156 9.41 34.69 -35.55
CA ILE A 156 9.59 34.35 -36.97
C ILE A 156 9.17 35.54 -37.89
N ALA A 157 8.44 36.53 -37.34
CA ALA A 157 8.03 37.76 -38.03
C ALA A 157 9.06 38.89 -37.82
#